data_AF-A0A0F9IP73-F1
#
_entry.id   AF-A0A0F9IP73-F1
#
_cell.length_a   1.000
_cell.length_b   1.000
_cell.length_c   1.000
_cell.angle_alpha   90.00
_cell.angle_beta   90.00
_cell.angle_gamma   90.00
#
_symmetry.space_group_name_H-M   'P 1'
#
loop_
_entity.id
_entity.type
_entity.pdbx_description
1 polymer ?
#
loop_
_entity_poly.entity_id
_entity_poly.type
_entity_poly.pdbx_seq_one_letter_code
_entity_poly.pdbx_strand_id
1 'polypeptide(L)'
;MFKIVLFLLVLTNGLMAQNSASSRIHSHNDYLQNVPFWKAYAAGASSIEADVFLVNDTLYVAHTIEEIDIGRTLERMYFDPLKEVLMLGFEGPNQLQLLVDIKSEPYA
;
A
#
# COMPACT_ATOMS: atom_id res chain seq x y z
N MET A 1 40.55 -23.91 30.12
CA MET A 1 40.68 -22.51 29.69
C MET A 1 40.22 -22.28 28.24
N PHE A 2 40.75 -23.01 27.25
CA PHE A 2 40.44 -22.78 25.83
C PHE A 2 38.94 -22.90 25.47
N LYS A 3 38.23 -23.88 26.05
CA LYS A 3 36.79 -24.07 25.84
C LYS A 3 35.92 -22.93 26.41
N ILE A 4 36.36 -22.28 27.49
CA ILE A 4 35.64 -21.16 28.12
C ILE A 4 35.78 -19.89 27.26
N VAL A 5 36.97 -19.66 26.70
CA VAL A 5 37.22 -18.56 25.76
C VAL A 5 36.37 -18.72 24.49
N LEU A 6 36.28 -19.93 23.95
CA LEU A 6 35.45 -20.22 22.78
C LEU A 6 33.94 -20.01 23.07
N PHE A 7 33.48 -20.39 24.27
CA PHE A 7 32.09 -20.20 24.69
C PHE A 7 31.74 -18.71 24.87
N LEU A 8 32.67 -17.90 25.41
CA LEU A 8 32.51 -16.45 25.53
C LEU A 8 32.51 -15.74 24.16
N LEU A 9 33.29 -16.23 23.19
CA LEU A 9 33.34 -15.68 21.83
C LEU A 9 32.02 -15.89 21.04
N VAL A 10 31.26 -16.93 21.36
CA VAL A 10 29.94 -17.18 20.75
C VAL A 10 28.89 -16.21 21.31
N LEU A 11 28.98 -15.86 22.60
CA LEU A 11 28.07 -14.92 23.28
C LEU A 11 28.24 -13.45 22.82
N THR A 12 29.36 -13.09 22.21
CA THR A 12 29.62 -11.73 21.72
C THR A 12 29.15 -11.47 20.29
N ASN A 13 28.59 -12.48 19.61
CA ASN A 13 27.86 -12.22 18.36
C ASN A 13 26.51 -11.61 18.75
N GLY A 14 26.51 -10.28 18.93
CA GLY A 14 25.28 -9.53 19.13
C GLY A 14 24.29 -9.92 18.05
N LEU A 15 23.13 -10.45 18.47
CA LEU A 15 21.98 -10.62 17.60
C LEU A 15 21.58 -9.21 17.17
N MET A 16 22.08 -8.77 16.03
CA MET A 16 21.55 -7.59 15.37
C MET A 16 20.13 -7.95 14.98
N ALA A 17 19.16 -7.46 15.74
CA ALA A 17 17.78 -7.45 15.29
C ALA A 17 17.79 -6.78 13.91
N GLN A 18 17.00 -7.31 12.97
CA GLN A 18 16.82 -6.64 11.69
C GLN A 18 16.47 -5.19 11.97
N ASN A 19 17.26 -4.27 11.40
CA ASN A 19 16.96 -2.87 11.45
C ASN A 19 15.57 -2.74 10.85
N SER A 20 14.56 -2.60 11.72
CA SER A 20 13.17 -2.52 11.29
C SER A 20 13.03 -1.18 10.60
N ALA A 21 13.40 -1.16 9.32
CA ALA A 21 12.96 -0.12 8.41
C ALA A 21 11.48 0.08 8.72
N SER A 22 11.11 1.36 8.94
CA SER A 22 9.77 1.80 9.33
C SER A 22 8.69 0.84 8.83
N SER A 23 7.88 0.31 9.74
CA SER A 23 6.86 -0.69 9.43
C SER A 23 6.09 -0.28 8.19
N ARG A 24 6.18 -1.07 7.12
CA ARG A 24 5.45 -0.80 5.88
C ARG A 24 3.98 -1.05 6.13
N ILE A 25 3.21 0.03 6.26
CA ILE A 25 1.76 -0.03 6.40
C ILE A 25 1.16 -0.17 5.00
N HIS A 26 0.23 -1.11 4.87
CA HIS A 26 -0.53 -1.37 3.65
C HIS A 26 -2.03 -1.21 3.93
N SER A 27 -2.70 -0.37 3.15
CA SER A 27 -4.16 -0.19 3.19
C SER A 27 -4.82 -1.15 2.22
N HIS A 28 -5.19 -2.33 2.73
CA HIS A 28 -5.88 -3.38 1.97
C HIS A 28 -7.32 -2.95 1.67
N ASN A 29 -7.78 -3.15 0.43
CA ASN A 29 -9.09 -2.70 -0.08
C ASN A 29 -9.46 -1.29 0.39
N ASP A 30 -8.60 -0.32 0.11
CA ASP A 30 -8.69 1.03 0.67
C ASP A 30 -10.01 1.75 0.31
N TYR A 31 -10.62 1.38 -0.82
CA TYR A 31 -11.91 1.89 -1.28
C TYR A 31 -13.09 1.56 -0.35
N LEU A 32 -12.91 0.63 0.61
CA LEU A 32 -13.89 0.32 1.66
C LEU A 32 -13.76 1.24 2.88
N GLN A 33 -12.72 2.07 2.96
CA GLN A 33 -12.55 3.04 4.04
C GLN A 33 -13.56 4.18 3.93
N ASN A 34 -13.84 4.84 5.06
CA ASN A 34 -14.75 5.98 5.12
C ASN A 34 -14.21 7.23 4.38
N VAL A 35 -12.89 7.37 4.25
CA VAL A 35 -12.23 8.41 3.44
C VAL A 35 -11.08 7.75 2.67
N PRO A 36 -11.38 7.08 1.53
CA PRO A 36 -10.38 6.42 0.69
C PRO A 36 -9.26 7.38 0.26
N PHE A 37 -8.09 6.83 0.00
CA PHE A 37 -6.80 7.49 -0.23
C PHE A 37 -6.30 8.30 0.98
N TRP A 38 -7.08 9.28 1.45
CA TRP A 38 -6.65 10.26 2.43
C TRP A 38 -6.38 9.65 3.80
N LYS A 39 -7.20 8.69 4.24
CA LYS A 39 -6.99 8.03 5.53
C LYS A 39 -5.70 7.20 5.54
N ALA A 40 -5.45 6.45 4.46
CA ALA A 40 -4.22 5.68 4.31
C ALA A 40 -3.00 6.59 4.18
N TYR A 41 -3.09 7.63 3.34
CA TYR A 41 -2.02 8.61 3.13
C TYR A 41 -1.65 9.32 4.44
N ALA A 42 -2.64 9.84 5.17
CA ALA A 42 -2.42 10.52 6.46
C ALA A 42 -1.91 9.58 7.56
N ALA A 43 -2.23 8.29 7.49
CA ALA A 43 -1.69 7.27 8.41
C ALA A 43 -0.25 6.85 8.07
N GLY A 44 0.35 7.41 7.01
CA GLY A 44 1.70 7.04 6.57
C GLY A 44 1.75 5.67 5.88
N ALA A 45 0.65 5.22 5.28
CA ALA A 45 0.64 3.98 4.51
C ALA A 45 1.62 4.06 3.34
N SER A 46 2.55 3.11 3.29
CA SER A 46 3.50 2.97 2.18
C SER A 46 2.90 2.29 0.96
N SER A 47 1.75 1.66 1.11
CA SER A 47 1.06 0.92 0.04
C SER A 47 -0.45 1.02 0.22
N ILE A 48 -1.18 1.14 -0.88
CA ILE A 48 -2.64 1.24 -0.97
C ILE A 48 -3.11 0.26 -2.04
N GLU A 49 -4.14 -0.52 -1.77
CA GLU A 49 -4.74 -1.47 -2.71
C GLU A 49 -6.07 -0.96 -3.27
N ALA A 50 -6.27 -1.17 -4.57
CA ALA A 50 -7.53 -0.96 -5.26
C ALA A 50 -7.84 -2.16 -6.17
N ASP A 51 -9.00 -2.78 -5.95
CA ASP A 51 -9.58 -3.77 -6.84
C ASP A 51 -10.19 -3.06 -8.04
N VAL A 52 -9.85 -3.47 -9.27
CA VAL A 52 -10.30 -2.79 -10.48
C VAL A 52 -10.98 -3.72 -11.50
N PHE A 53 -12.05 -3.22 -12.09
CA PHE A 53 -12.73 -3.78 -13.27
C PHE A 53 -12.59 -2.83 -14.46
N LEU A 54 -12.23 -3.38 -15.61
CA LEU A 54 -12.27 -2.65 -16.88
C LEU A 54 -13.65 -2.82 -17.53
N VAL A 55 -14.39 -1.71 -17.67
CA VAL A 55 -15.71 -1.69 -18.32
C VAL A 55 -15.77 -0.51 -19.28
N ASN A 56 -15.95 -0.78 -20.57
CA ASN A 56 -16.04 0.24 -21.64
C ASN A 56 -14.90 1.27 -21.54
N ASP A 57 -13.65 0.79 -21.55
CA ASP A 57 -12.42 1.60 -21.44
C ASP A 57 -12.26 2.43 -20.16
N THR A 58 -13.09 2.17 -19.15
CA THR A 58 -13.02 2.84 -17.84
C THR A 58 -12.66 1.83 -16.75
N LEU A 59 -11.71 2.22 -15.89
CA LEU A 59 -11.31 1.45 -14.71
C LEU A 59 -12.16 1.85 -13.51
N TYR A 60 -13.07 0.98 -13.10
CA TYR A 60 -13.92 1.13 -11.92
C TYR A 60 -13.32 0.40 -10.73
N VAL A 61 -13.47 0.97 -9.54
CA VAL A 61 -12.98 0.41 -8.29
C VAL A 61 -14.12 -0.29 -7.55
N ALA A 62 -14.05 -1.62 -7.43
CA ALA A 62 -15.06 -2.45 -6.78
C ALA A 62 -14.51 -3.86 -6.48
N HIS A 63 -15.05 -4.56 -5.49
CA HIS A 63 -14.66 -5.95 -5.20
C HIS A 63 -15.38 -6.94 -6.12
N THR A 64 -16.65 -6.67 -6.42
CA THR A 64 -17.46 -7.43 -7.39
C THR A 64 -18.05 -6.52 -8.47
N ILE A 65 -18.56 -7.11 -9.56
CA ILE A 65 -19.14 -6.35 -10.67
C ILE A 65 -20.45 -5.64 -10.27
N GLU A 66 -21.21 -6.20 -9.33
CA GLU A 66 -22.46 -5.63 -8.81
C GLU A 66 -22.23 -4.41 -7.92
N GLU A 67 -21.02 -4.24 -7.39
CA GLU A 67 -20.62 -3.12 -6.53
C GLU A 67 -20.12 -1.91 -7.34
N ILE A 68 -20.03 -2.02 -8.66
CA ILE A 68 -19.56 -0.92 -9.52
C ILE A 68 -20.46 0.30 -9.35
N ASP A 69 -19.84 1.39 -8.92
CA ASP A 69 -20.42 2.72 -8.86
C ASP A 69 -19.75 3.60 -9.93
N ILE A 70 -20.57 4.23 -10.79
CA ILE A 70 -20.09 5.11 -11.86
C ILE A 70 -19.26 6.30 -11.33
N GLY A 71 -19.46 6.67 -10.06
CA GLY A 71 -18.70 7.70 -9.37
C GLY A 71 -17.36 7.23 -8.77
N ARG A 72 -17.04 5.93 -8.84
CA ARG A 72 -15.84 5.33 -8.22
C ARG A 72 -14.89 4.78 -9.28
N THR A 73 -14.30 5.67 -10.08
CA THR A 73 -13.22 5.31 -11.01
C THR A 73 -11.87 5.31 -10.30
N LEU A 74 -10.90 4.56 -10.83
CA LEU A 74 -9.52 4.54 -10.32
C LEU A 74 -8.92 5.97 -10.32
N GLU A 75 -9.20 6.75 -11.36
CA GLU A 75 -8.75 8.13 -11.46
C GLU A 75 -9.31 8.99 -10.32
N ARG A 76 -10.64 8.98 -10.15
CA ARG A 76 -11.31 9.83 -9.15
C ARG A 76 -10.97 9.42 -7.71
N MET A 77 -10.79 8.14 -7.47
CA MET A 77 -10.54 7.59 -6.13
C MET A 77 -9.07 7.72 -5.69
N TYR A 78 -8.10 7.66 -6.63
CA TYR A 78 -6.68 7.57 -6.28
C TYR A 78 -5.77 8.52 -7.05
N PHE A 79 -5.96 8.73 -8.35
CA PHE A 79 -5.07 9.60 -9.11
C PHE A 79 -5.34 11.08 -8.87
N ASP A 80 -6.60 11.50 -8.78
CA ASP A 80 -6.95 12.89 -8.51
C ASP A 80 -6.50 13.33 -7.11
N PRO A 81 -6.74 12.56 -6.03
CA PRO A 81 -6.16 12.87 -4.72
C PRO A 81 -4.62 12.90 -4.71
N LEU A 82 -3.97 12.00 -5.47
CA LEU A 82 -2.51 12.02 -5.61
C LEU A 82 -2.01 13.28 -6.33
N LYS A 83 -2.69 13.71 -7.40
CA LYS A 83 -2.38 14.98 -8.08
C LYS A 83 -2.52 16.16 -7.10
N GLU A 84 -3.56 16.16 -6.27
CA GLU A 84 -3.80 17.20 -5.27
C GLU A 84 -2.67 17.25 -4.23
N VAL A 85 -2.25 16.10 -3.69
CA VAL A 85 -1.09 15.98 -2.79
C VAL A 85 0.17 16.58 -3.41
N LEU A 86 0.47 16.23 -4.66
CA LEU A 86 1.67 16.71 -5.36
C LEU A 86 1.62 18.22 -5.63
N MET A 87 0.44 18.75 -5.97
CA MET A 87 0.23 20.17 -6.24
C MET A 87 0.33 21.03 -4.97
N LEU A 88 -0.22 20.54 -3.86
CA LEU A 88 -0.21 21.25 -2.58
C LEU A 88 1.10 21.06 -1.79
N GLY A 89 1.93 20.10 -2.21
CA GLY A 89 3.20 19.80 -1.54
C GLY A 89 3.01 19.17 -0.17
N PHE A 90 1.97 18.35 0.00
CA PHE A 90 1.76 17.63 1.26
C PHE A 90 2.86 16.60 1.48
N GLU A 91 3.39 16.59 2.71
CA GLU A 91 4.30 15.54 3.14
C GLU A 91 3.53 14.23 3.33
N GLY A 92 4.20 13.11 3.06
CA GLY A 92 3.63 11.79 3.19
C GLY A 92 4.71 10.72 3.21
N PRO A 93 4.38 9.46 2.91
CA PRO A 93 5.36 8.39 2.89
C PRO A 93 6.46 8.69 1.86
N ASN A 94 7.72 8.42 2.21
CA ASN A 94 8.88 8.60 1.32
C ASN A 94 8.74 7.88 -0.03
N GLN A 95 7.95 6.80 -0.05
CA GLN A 95 7.56 6.07 -1.24
C GLN A 95 6.13 5.56 -1.04
N LEU A 96 5.24 5.85 -2.00
CA LEU A 96 3.89 5.33 -2.04
C LEU A 96 3.75 4.33 -3.20
N GLN A 97 3.22 3.15 -2.90
CA GLN A 97 2.81 2.17 -3.89
C GLN A 97 1.28 2.16 -4.02
N LEU A 98 0.78 2.20 -5.25
CA LEU A 98 -0.60 1.81 -5.55
C LEU A 98 -0.57 0.38 -6.11
N LEU A 99 -1.11 -0.57 -5.36
CA LEU A 99 -1.34 -1.94 -5.78
C LEU A 99 -2.69 -1.98 -6.50
N VAL A 100 -2.66 -2.26 -7.80
CA VAL A 100 -3.86 -2.41 -8.63
C VAL A 100 -4.13 -3.90 -8.80
N ASP A 101 -5.17 -4.41 -8.16
CA ASP A 101 -5.60 -5.80 -8.31
C ASP A 101 -6.69 -5.88 -9.39
N ILE A 102 -6.35 -6.51 -10.52
CA ILE A 102 -7.23 -6.58 -11.69
C ILE A 102 -8.20 -7.76 -11.50
N LYS A 103 -9.49 -7.45 -11.35
CA LYS A 103 -10.57 -8.44 -11.16
C LYS A 103 -11.24 -8.89 -12.45
N SER A 104 -11.00 -8.19 -13.56
CA SER A 104 -11.48 -8.63 -14.88
C SER A 104 -10.63 -9.76 -15.43
N GLU A 105 -11.26 -10.74 -16.06
CA GLU A 105 -10.55 -11.79 -16.80
C GLU A 105 -9.56 -11.17 -17.82
N PRO A 106 -8.35 -11.73 -17.98
CA PRO A 106 -7.51 -11.37 -19.11
C PRO A 106 -8.28 -11.69 -20.39
N TYR A 107 -8.41 -10.71 -21.29
CA TYR A 107 -9.12 -10.84 -22.56
C TYR A 107 -8.92 -12.23 -23.18
N ALA A 108 -10.02 -12.98 -23.34
CA ALA A 108 -10.07 -14.26 -24.06
C ALA A 108 -10.12 -14.03 -25.57
#